data_AF-A0A3T1B3Z4-F1
#
_entry.id   AF-A0A3T1B3Z4-F1
#
_cell.length_a   1.000
_cell.length_b   1.000
_cell.length_c   1.000
_cell.angle_alpha   90.00
_cell.angle_beta   90.00
_cell.angle_gamma   90.00
#
_symmetry.space_group_name_H-M   'P 1'
#
loop_
_entity.id
_entity.type
_entity.pdbx_description
1 polymer ?
#
loop_
_entity_poly.entity_id
_entity_poly.type
_entity_poly.pdbx_seq_one_letter_code
_entity_poly.pdbx_strand_id
1 'polypeptide(L)'
;MSDLLKTHIQNVLESNHADAAKIQARIEELESQGHRIVTGGQMDDDVWDIIDYRTNEILAAGNDGAEGFEAAGKDLDPSDEWIHYDRILEDLGIDYVTADGLPESLANVIEDWALSEEPDEVAAFIGWPVEKVEEYQAL
;
A
#
# COMPACT_ATOMS: atom_id res chain seq x y z
N MET A 1 7.75 -17.03 -19.04
CA MET A 1 6.92 -16.86 -17.82
C MET A 1 7.77 -16.41 -16.65
N SER A 2 8.88 -17.10 -16.31
CA SER A 2 9.84 -16.61 -15.31
C SER A 2 10.34 -15.19 -15.62
N ASP A 3 10.69 -14.91 -16.87
CA ASP A 3 11.30 -13.62 -17.24
C ASP A 3 10.29 -12.47 -17.20
N LEU A 4 9.02 -12.78 -17.51
CA LEU A 4 7.91 -11.83 -17.38
C LEU A 4 7.67 -11.47 -15.92
N LEU A 5 7.61 -12.47 -15.03
CA LEU A 5 7.45 -12.24 -13.58
C LEU A 5 8.63 -11.45 -13.00
N LYS A 6 9.87 -11.81 -13.36
CA LYS A 6 11.07 -11.07 -12.91
C LYS A 6 11.03 -9.61 -13.35
N THR A 7 10.67 -9.37 -14.61
CA THR A 7 10.56 -8.02 -15.16
C THR A 7 9.47 -7.24 -14.44
N HIS A 8 8.31 -7.86 -14.19
CA HIS A 8 7.21 -7.23 -13.49
C HIS A 8 7.60 -6.85 -12.05
N ILE A 9 8.23 -7.74 -11.28
CA ILE A 9 8.74 -7.44 -9.93
C ILE A 9 9.76 -6.31 -9.95
N GLN A 10 10.69 -6.32 -10.92
CA GLN A 10 11.67 -5.24 -11.07
C GLN A 10 10.99 -3.89 -11.33
N ASN A 11 9.96 -3.87 -12.19
CA ASN A 11 9.19 -2.67 -12.47
C ASN A 11 8.41 -2.18 -11.24
N VAL A 12 7.82 -3.09 -10.46
CA VAL A 12 7.16 -2.77 -9.17
C VAL A 12 8.14 -2.09 -8.22
N LEU A 13 9.29 -2.71 -7.98
CA LEU A 13 10.32 -2.16 -7.09
C LEU A 13 10.84 -0.81 -7.57
N GLU A 14 11.08 -0.65 -8.88
CA GLU A 14 11.51 0.62 -9.46
C GLU A 14 10.45 1.72 -9.33
N SER A 15 9.17 1.37 -9.53
CA SER A 15 8.06 2.31 -9.36
C SER A 15 7.92 2.73 -7.90
N ASN A 16 7.91 1.77 -6.97
CA ASN A 16 7.81 2.04 -5.54
C ASN A 16 8.93 2.99 -5.07
N HIS A 17 10.18 2.69 -5.43
CA HIS A 17 11.32 3.54 -5.08
C HIS A 17 11.23 4.95 -5.70
N ALA A 18 10.76 5.06 -6.95
CA ALA A 18 10.61 6.35 -7.62
C ALA A 18 9.53 7.23 -7.01
N ASP A 19 8.51 6.64 -6.40
CA ASP A 19 7.36 7.33 -5.84
C ASP A 19 7.43 7.53 -4.32
N ALA A 20 8.21 6.72 -3.60
CA ALA A 20 8.36 6.77 -2.14
C ALA A 20 8.62 8.18 -1.61
N ALA A 21 9.57 8.92 -2.20
CA ALA A 21 9.87 10.29 -1.77
C ALA A 21 8.70 11.27 -1.97
N LYS A 22 7.87 11.07 -2.99
CA LYS A 22 6.68 11.91 -3.25
C LYS A 22 5.57 11.57 -2.26
N ILE A 23 5.35 10.28 -2.01
CA ILE A 23 4.38 9.77 -1.04
C ILE A 23 4.71 10.34 0.35
N GLN A 24 5.95 10.15 0.81
CA GLN A 24 6.38 10.62 2.12
C GLN A 24 6.28 12.13 2.24
N ALA A 25 6.67 12.90 1.22
CA ALA A 25 6.52 14.36 1.24
C ALA A 25 5.05 14.80 1.34
N ARG A 26 4.14 14.09 0.66
CA ARG A 26 2.70 14.39 0.70
C ARG A 26 2.09 14.04 2.05
N ILE A 27 2.50 12.91 2.65
CA ILE A 27 2.09 12.52 4.00
C ILE A 27 2.55 13.57 5.01
N GLU A 28 3.83 13.96 4.97
CA GLU A 28 4.38 14.98 5.87
C GLU A 28 3.66 16.33 5.73
N GLU A 29 3.32 16.72 4.50
CA GLU A 29 2.52 17.92 4.23
C GLU A 29 1.14 17.83 4.90
N LEU A 30 0.41 16.74 4.71
CA LEU A 30 -0.92 16.53 5.29
C LEU A 30 -0.88 16.49 6.82
N GLU A 31 0.10 15.77 7.39
CA GLU A 31 0.31 15.72 8.84
C GLU A 31 0.62 17.12 9.41
N SER A 32 1.38 17.95 8.69
CA SER A 32 1.66 19.33 9.10
C SER A 32 0.43 20.24 9.08
N GLN A 33 -0.60 19.87 8.31
CA GLN A 33 -1.90 20.56 8.24
C GLN A 33 -2.87 20.10 9.34
N GLY A 34 -2.49 19.07 10.10
CA GLY A 34 -3.30 18.50 11.18
C GLY A 34 -4.07 17.25 10.79
N HIS A 35 -3.90 16.74 9.57
CA HIS A 35 -4.56 15.51 9.14
C HIS A 35 -3.91 14.29 9.75
N ARG A 36 -4.73 13.27 10.04
CA ARG A 36 -4.26 11.93 10.42
C ARG A 36 -4.33 11.02 9.21
N ILE A 37 -3.26 10.27 8.93
CA ILE A 37 -3.27 9.30 7.85
C ILE A 37 -3.71 7.94 8.39
N VAL A 38 -4.69 7.34 7.73
CA VAL A 38 -5.19 6.00 8.04
C VAL A 38 -5.12 5.11 6.81
N THR A 39 -5.07 3.81 7.05
CA THR A 39 -5.12 2.75 6.05
C THR A 39 -6.05 1.64 6.54
N GLY A 40 -6.03 0.49 5.88
CA GLY A 40 -6.95 -0.61 6.11
C GLY A 40 -8.15 -0.50 5.18
N GLY A 41 -9.21 -1.23 5.50
CA GLY A 41 -10.43 -1.22 4.71
C GLY A 41 -11.16 -2.53 4.80
N GLN A 42 -11.94 -2.80 3.76
CA GLN A 42 -12.70 -4.03 3.66
C GLN A 42 -11.79 -5.19 3.21
N MET A 43 -11.64 -6.20 4.06
CA MET A 43 -10.87 -7.42 3.79
C MET A 43 -11.72 -8.51 3.13
N ASP A 44 -13.01 -8.56 3.45
CA ASP A 44 -14.00 -9.49 2.88
C ASP A 44 -15.41 -8.84 2.94
N ASP A 45 -16.44 -9.51 2.41
CA ASP A 45 -17.82 -9.00 2.35
C ASP A 45 -18.30 -8.42 3.70
N ASP A 46 -17.91 -9.04 4.81
CA ASP A 46 -18.29 -8.63 6.15
C ASP A 46 -17.13 -8.03 6.98
N VAL A 47 -15.88 -8.35 6.66
CA VAL A 47 -14.73 -8.09 7.56
C VAL A 47 -13.97 -6.84 7.16
N TRP A 48 -13.66 -5.97 8.12
CA TRP A 48 -12.96 -4.71 7.86
C TRP A 48 -12.07 -4.28 9.04
N ASP A 49 -11.10 -3.40 8.76
CA ASP A 49 -10.30 -2.68 9.74
C ASP A 49 -10.04 -1.21 9.34
N ILE A 50 -9.61 -0.42 10.32
CA ILE A 50 -9.07 0.93 10.14
C ILE A 50 -7.78 0.98 10.95
N ILE A 51 -6.68 1.32 10.31
CA ILE A 51 -5.33 1.25 10.89
C ILE A 51 -4.68 2.63 10.83
N ASP A 52 -4.00 3.04 11.90
CA ASP A 52 -3.12 4.20 11.87
C ASP A 52 -1.89 3.90 11.01
N TYR A 53 -1.68 4.71 9.97
CA TYR A 53 -0.60 4.48 9.01
C TYR A 53 0.80 4.54 9.64
N ARG A 54 1.02 5.40 10.65
CA ARG A 54 2.36 5.57 11.24
C ARG A 54 2.66 4.52 12.29
N THR A 55 1.68 4.12 13.08
CA THR A 55 1.88 3.22 14.23
C THR A 55 1.51 1.77 13.95
N ASN A 56 0.85 1.48 12.82
CA ASN A 56 0.20 0.20 12.54
C ASN A 56 -0.77 -0.24 13.65
N GLU A 57 -1.31 0.71 14.42
CA GLU A 57 -2.34 0.43 15.42
C GLU A 57 -3.70 0.26 14.75
N ILE A 58 -4.38 -0.85 15.02
CA ILE A 58 -5.78 -1.04 14.63
C ILE A 58 -6.65 -0.12 15.48
N LEU A 59 -7.22 0.91 14.85
CA LEU A 59 -8.10 1.90 15.47
C LEU A 59 -9.53 1.38 15.63
N ALA A 60 -9.98 0.60 14.66
CA ALA A 60 -11.21 -0.17 14.73
C ALA A 60 -11.15 -1.37 13.79
N ALA A 61 -11.95 -2.39 14.10
CA ALA A 61 -12.19 -3.53 13.22
C ALA A 61 -13.58 -4.08 13.48
N GLY A 62 -14.17 -4.69 12.46
CA GLY A 62 -15.52 -5.21 12.53
C GLY A 62 -15.79 -6.32 11.52
N ASN A 63 -16.98 -6.91 11.64
CA ASN A 63 -17.46 -8.01 10.83
C ASN A 63 -18.92 -7.81 10.35
N ASP A 64 -19.30 -6.54 10.18
CA ASP A 64 -20.62 -6.04 9.79
C ASP A 64 -20.56 -5.24 8.46
N GLY A 65 -19.50 -5.46 7.67
CA GLY A 65 -19.33 -4.99 6.31
C GLY A 65 -19.14 -3.47 6.20
N ALA A 66 -19.42 -2.95 5.01
CA ALA A 66 -19.22 -1.54 4.67
C ALA A 66 -19.99 -0.57 5.58
N GLU A 67 -21.19 -0.93 6.04
CA GLU A 67 -21.99 -0.07 6.94
C GLU A 67 -21.29 0.14 8.30
N GLY A 68 -20.70 -0.93 8.86
CA GLY A 68 -19.93 -0.85 10.09
C GLY A 68 -18.65 -0.04 9.95
N PHE A 69 -17.93 -0.24 8.84
CA PHE A 69 -16.73 0.53 8.50
C PHE A 69 -17.04 2.04 8.41
N GLU A 70 -18.07 2.42 7.65
CA GLU A 70 -18.46 3.83 7.50
C GLU A 70 -18.92 4.46 8.82
N ALA A 71 -19.64 3.70 9.66
CA ALA A 71 -20.09 4.19 10.95
C ALA A 71 -18.90 4.42 11.89
N ALA A 72 -17.97 3.47 11.97
CA ALA A 72 -16.76 3.59 12.77
C ALA A 72 -15.89 4.76 12.34
N GLY A 73 -15.73 4.98 11.03
CA GLY A 73 -15.00 6.14 10.50
C GLY A 73 -15.59 7.48 10.98
N LYS A 74 -16.91 7.64 10.90
CA LYS A 74 -17.60 8.87 11.35
C LYS A 74 -17.51 9.08 12.87
N ASP A 75 -17.56 7.99 13.64
CA ASP A 75 -17.47 8.06 15.10
C ASP A 75 -16.04 8.39 15.57
N LEU A 76 -15.04 7.86 14.88
CA LEU A 76 -13.62 8.07 15.19
C LEU A 76 -13.09 9.43 14.70
N ASP A 77 -13.63 9.93 13.59
CA ASP A 77 -13.27 11.22 13.01
C ASP A 77 -14.51 12.06 12.68
N PRO A 78 -15.17 12.62 13.72
CA PRO A 78 -16.35 13.46 13.52
C PRO A 78 -16.02 14.81 12.85
N SER A 79 -14.73 15.14 12.71
CA SER A 79 -14.22 16.38 12.13
C SER A 79 -13.82 16.27 10.66
N ASP A 80 -13.79 15.07 10.08
CA ASP A 80 -13.35 14.83 8.70
C ASP A 80 -11.89 15.27 8.44
N GLU A 81 -11.01 14.98 9.39
CA GLU A 81 -9.58 15.31 9.36
C GLU A 81 -8.69 14.10 9.01
N TRP A 82 -9.27 12.90 8.87
CA TRP A 82 -8.56 11.69 8.50
C TRP A 82 -8.50 11.56 6.98
N ILE A 83 -7.31 11.24 6.48
CA ILE A 83 -7.09 11.00 5.05
C ILE A 83 -6.65 9.54 4.87
N HIS A 84 -7.37 8.83 4.02
CA HIS A 84 -7.02 7.45 3.67
C HIS A 84 -5.74 7.43 2.81
N TYR A 85 -4.85 6.47 3.05
CA TYR A 85 -3.60 6.32 2.30
C TYR A 85 -3.85 6.15 0.79
N ASP A 86 -4.83 5.35 0.40
CA ASP A 86 -5.18 5.17 -1.02
C ASP A 86 -5.56 6.48 -1.71
N ARG A 87 -6.20 7.41 -0.97
CA ARG A 87 -6.53 8.73 -1.51
C ARG A 87 -5.29 9.55 -1.81
N ILE A 88 -4.23 9.39 -1.02
CA ILE A 88 -2.93 10.02 -1.27
C ILE A 88 -2.32 9.47 -2.56
N LEU A 89 -2.36 8.15 -2.76
CA LEU A 89 -1.86 7.51 -3.99
C LEU A 89 -2.62 8.01 -5.23
N GLU A 90 -3.95 8.05 -5.15
CA GLU A 90 -4.81 8.59 -6.21
C GLU A 90 -4.47 10.06 -6.55
N ASP A 91 -4.32 10.92 -5.53
CA ASP A 91 -4.02 12.34 -5.72
C ASP A 91 -2.64 12.54 -6.38
N LEU A 92 -1.69 11.65 -6.11
CA LEU A 92 -0.36 11.64 -6.72
C LEU A 92 -0.33 10.99 -8.11
N GLY A 93 -1.41 10.33 -8.53
CA GLY A 93 -1.48 9.58 -9.78
C GLY A 93 -0.55 8.35 -9.77
N ILE A 94 -0.40 7.72 -8.61
CA ILE A 94 0.39 6.50 -8.43
C ILE A 94 -0.54 5.32 -8.69
N ASP A 95 -0.28 4.60 -9.78
CA ASP A 95 -1.07 3.46 -10.22
C ASP A 95 -0.27 2.15 -10.06
N TYR A 96 -0.99 1.04 -9.90
CA TYR A 96 -0.43 -0.31 -9.91
C TYR A 96 0.34 -0.59 -11.20
N VAL A 97 1.43 -1.34 -11.08
CA VAL A 97 2.24 -1.70 -12.25
C VAL A 97 1.52 -2.77 -13.05
N THR A 98 1.14 -2.46 -14.28
CA THR A 98 0.54 -3.44 -15.19
C THR A 98 1.59 -4.09 -16.09
N ALA A 99 1.36 -5.35 -16.47
CA ALA A 99 2.23 -6.06 -17.41
C ALA A 99 1.41 -6.88 -18.41
N ASP A 100 1.62 -6.59 -19.70
CA ASP A 100 0.97 -7.33 -20.78
C ASP A 100 1.24 -8.85 -20.67
N GLY A 101 0.17 -9.64 -20.64
CA GLY A 101 0.25 -11.09 -20.52
C GLY A 101 0.24 -11.64 -19.09
N LEU A 102 0.14 -10.77 -18.08
CA LEU A 102 -0.18 -11.14 -16.70
C LEU A 102 -1.64 -10.78 -16.39
N PRO A 103 -2.48 -11.75 -15.96
CA PRO A 103 -3.80 -11.43 -15.42
C PRO A 103 -3.67 -10.50 -14.21
N GLU A 104 -4.56 -9.53 -14.10
CA GLU A 104 -4.57 -8.51 -13.05
C GLU A 104 -4.49 -9.11 -11.64
N SER A 105 -5.32 -10.11 -11.35
CA SER A 105 -5.29 -10.77 -10.03
C SER A 105 -3.96 -11.45 -9.70
N LEU A 106 -3.20 -11.90 -10.70
CA LEU A 106 -1.86 -12.44 -10.48
C LEU A 106 -0.81 -11.33 -10.36
N ALA A 107 -0.96 -10.24 -11.12
CA ALA A 107 -0.09 -9.08 -10.99
C ALA A 107 -0.16 -8.50 -9.56
N ASN A 108 -1.37 -8.32 -9.03
CA ASN A 108 -1.59 -7.81 -7.67
C ASN A 108 -0.90 -8.69 -6.60
N VAL A 109 -1.09 -10.01 -6.68
CA VAL A 109 -0.45 -10.95 -5.74
C VAL A 109 1.09 -10.90 -5.83
N ILE A 110 1.64 -10.67 -7.03
CA ILE A 110 3.09 -10.56 -7.23
C ILE A 110 3.62 -9.22 -6.75
N GLU A 111 2.85 -8.15 -6.89
CA GLU A 111 3.17 -6.83 -6.34
C GLU A 111 3.18 -6.85 -4.81
N ASP A 112 2.15 -7.42 -4.18
CA ASP A 112 2.08 -7.61 -2.72
C ASP A 112 3.30 -8.38 -2.21
N TRP A 113 3.68 -9.46 -2.91
CA TRP A 113 4.88 -10.22 -2.57
C TRP A 113 6.18 -9.45 -2.82
N ALA A 114 6.27 -8.70 -3.92
CA ALA A 114 7.45 -7.89 -4.23
C ALA A 114 7.70 -6.80 -3.19
N LEU A 115 6.67 -6.33 -2.50
CA LEU A 115 6.73 -5.29 -1.46
C LEU A 115 6.62 -5.85 -0.02
N SER A 116 6.71 -7.17 0.15
CA SER A 116 6.64 -7.82 1.47
C SER A 116 7.93 -7.66 2.29
N GLU A 117 7.89 -8.03 3.57
CA GLU A 117 9.06 -8.08 4.47
C GLU A 117 10.01 -9.29 4.19
N GLU A 118 10.11 -9.76 2.95
CA GLU A 118 10.93 -10.91 2.53
C GLU A 118 11.94 -10.53 1.40
N PRO A 119 12.82 -9.52 1.62
CA PRO A 119 13.72 -8.99 0.58
C PRO A 119 14.69 -10.02 0.02
N ASP A 120 15.10 -11.02 0.81
CA ASP A 120 16.07 -12.04 0.41
C ASP A 120 15.47 -13.03 -0.60
N GLU A 121 14.22 -13.43 -0.43
CA GLU A 121 13.50 -14.29 -1.39
C GLU A 121 13.27 -13.57 -2.71
N VAL A 122 12.81 -12.33 -2.66
CA VAL A 122 12.59 -11.47 -3.83
C VAL A 122 13.91 -11.26 -4.59
N ALA A 123 14.98 -10.88 -3.88
CA ALA A 123 16.32 -10.68 -4.43
C ALA A 123 16.85 -11.94 -5.13
N ALA A 124 16.72 -13.11 -4.49
CA ALA A 124 17.13 -14.38 -5.07
C ALA A 124 16.36 -14.72 -6.35
N PHE A 125 15.05 -14.41 -6.40
CA PHE A 125 14.22 -14.66 -7.57
C PHE A 125 14.60 -13.76 -8.75
N ILE A 126 14.74 -12.45 -8.55
CA ILE A 126 15.03 -11.49 -9.64
C ILE A 126 16.52 -11.34 -9.95
N GLY A 127 17.40 -11.84 -9.08
CA GLY A 127 18.85 -11.77 -9.24
C GLY A 127 19.46 -10.40 -8.89
N TRP A 128 18.85 -9.67 -7.96
CA TRP A 128 19.37 -8.40 -7.43
C TRP A 128 20.10 -8.62 -6.09
N PRO A 129 20.94 -7.66 -5.66
CA PRO A 129 21.43 -7.62 -4.28
C PRO A 129 20.26 -7.40 -3.29
N VAL A 130 20.32 -8.03 -2.12
CA VAL A 130 19.29 -7.90 -1.07
C VAL A 130 19.16 -6.44 -0.62
N GLU A 131 20.29 -5.75 -0.46
CA GLU A 131 20.33 -4.35 0.00
C GLU A 131 19.62 -3.41 -0.98
N LYS A 132 19.66 -3.73 -2.28
CA LYS A 132 18.93 -2.96 -3.30
C LYS A 132 17.42 -3.21 -3.18
N VAL A 133 17.01 -4.44 -2.93
CA VAL A 133 15.58 -4.77 -2.74
C VAL A 133 15.05 -4.08 -1.50
N GLU A 134 15.78 -4.12 -0.37
CA GLU A 134 15.42 -3.39 0.86
C GLU A 134 15.24 -1.88 0.61
N GLU A 135 16.18 -1.26 -0.12
CA GLU A 135 16.09 0.16 -0.50
C GLU A 135 14.85 0.46 -1.38
N TYR A 136 14.44 -0.50 -2.21
CA TYR A 136 13.37 -0.30 -3.19
C TYR A 136 11.99 -0.69 -2.64
N GLN A 137 11.94 -1.45 -1.55
CA GLN A 137 10.73 -1.75 -0.78
C GLN A 137 10.41 -0.68 0.27
N ALA A 138 11.41 0.08 0.72
CA ALA A 138 11.23 1.12 1.72
C ALA A 138 10.29 2.24 1.22
N LEU A 139 9.32 2.60 2.07
CA LEU A 139 8.47 3.79 1.96
C LEU A 139 8.92 4.86 2.95
#